data_AF-A0A2E2N6G4-F1
#
_entry.id   AF-A0A2E2N6G4-F1
#
_cell.length_a   1.000
_cell.length_b   1.000
_cell.length_c   1.000
_cell.angle_alpha   90.00
_cell.angle_beta   90.00
_cell.angle_gamma   90.00
#
_symmetry.space_group_name_H-M   'P 1'
#
loop_
_entity.id
_entity.type
_entity.pdbx_description
1 polymer ?
#
loop_
_entity_poly.entity_id
_entity_poly.type
_entity_poly.pdbx_seq_one_letter_code
_entity_poly.pdbx_strand_id
1 'polypeptide(L)'
;MVPFAAYRRPNGALGYGRMNPRGGRIGAIMKRTARQTFAAAFALMAVAVTGLAANQPDARPVKSPREERRSGPAPKGPITPDPLPIEPPEHPFLRFSHAEDWSIIAQIQLLSCNQGVPVVRYSGVAPQVSTEFWEVEGGRLWFPFVGAVAGSVPFAPDAGQPFGAELYAGGHRQPIEARLVDFGEGTSPCVEVEFGSFRATQVRARFEFLRRSWRVDFDERKAASAPWPSSVALLPPEAQAALAADYAVPVDRSAPVEINPARAVIERWTNGIDPKSRLGPAVLAKFLTARVIEHVQPARRGAVSRVGVFQGFNVPGPEGRYGAPPIPPDAGWRALVRERGSDVEVVTALVAVLRQAEIPARLVIGVRSTLDDERRVIDDEERNPIAVWAEFYIQNERKVIVDNEEVIEVEGGWIPIDIVRQRQLWSNRPQPLDVPWQFFGNNDQGDLYVPVSHHFFPITDSVYYGPPALYGWQTQPATPGCGSHEVILEVERPTRGGPSGRPIIQVGR
;
A
#
# COMPACT_ATOMS: atom_id res chain seq x y z
N MET A 1 13.19 -46.45 28.29
CA MET A 1 14.28 -45.92 27.44
C MET A 1 14.17 -46.58 26.08
N VAL A 2 13.72 -45.83 25.07
CA VAL A 2 13.32 -46.35 23.75
C VAL A 2 14.45 -46.08 22.76
N PRO A 3 14.95 -47.07 22.01
CA PRO A 3 15.85 -46.82 20.88
C PRO A 3 15.04 -46.58 19.60
N PHE A 4 15.45 -45.54 18.86
CA PHE A 4 14.94 -45.16 17.55
C PHE A 4 15.22 -46.24 16.49
N ALA A 5 14.18 -46.65 15.76
CA ALA A 5 14.27 -47.52 14.61
C ALA A 5 14.56 -46.70 13.33
N ALA A 6 15.53 -47.16 12.55
CA ALA A 6 15.92 -46.59 11.27
C ALA A 6 14.88 -46.91 10.18
N TYR A 7 14.37 -45.88 9.51
CA TYR A 7 13.46 -46.01 8.37
C TYR A 7 14.25 -45.98 7.05
N ARG A 8 14.23 -47.11 6.33
CA ARG A 8 14.90 -47.34 5.04
C ARG A 8 13.95 -46.93 3.90
N ARG A 9 14.32 -45.98 3.05
CA ARG A 9 13.55 -45.65 1.81
C ARG A 9 13.85 -46.67 0.70
N PRO A 10 12.86 -47.09 -0.10
CA PRO A 10 13.10 -47.91 -1.28
C PRO A 10 13.47 -47.05 -2.50
N ASN A 11 14.48 -47.54 -3.25
CA ASN A 11 14.93 -47.02 -4.54
C ASN A 11 13.86 -47.26 -5.62
N GLY A 12 13.34 -46.18 -6.20
CA GLY A 12 12.52 -46.19 -7.42
C GLY A 12 13.29 -45.55 -8.57
N ALA A 13 13.84 -46.39 -9.45
CA ALA A 13 14.48 -45.96 -10.69
C ALA A 13 13.41 -45.59 -11.73
N LEU A 14 13.43 -44.36 -12.24
CA LEU A 14 12.65 -43.93 -13.39
C LEU A 14 13.57 -43.79 -14.60
N GLY A 15 13.25 -44.58 -15.63
CA GLY A 15 13.99 -44.67 -16.88
C GLY A 15 13.84 -43.44 -17.77
N TYR A 16 14.95 -43.06 -18.40
CA TYR A 16 15.01 -42.05 -19.44
C TYR A 16 14.55 -42.65 -20.79
N GLY A 17 13.39 -42.19 -21.28
CA GLY A 17 12.92 -42.45 -22.63
C GLY A 17 13.62 -41.54 -23.65
N ARG A 18 14.35 -42.14 -24.59
CA ARG A 18 14.92 -41.50 -25.78
C ARG A 18 13.81 -40.97 -26.70
N MET A 19 13.84 -39.67 -27.03
CA MET A 19 13.12 -39.12 -28.18
C MET A 19 13.91 -39.32 -29.47
N ASN A 20 13.21 -39.75 -30.51
CA ASN A 20 13.71 -39.95 -31.87
C ASN A 20 13.16 -38.82 -32.76
N PRO A 21 13.97 -38.14 -33.61
CA PRO A 21 13.49 -37.04 -34.45
C PRO A 21 13.33 -37.50 -35.90
N ARG A 22 12.11 -37.53 -36.44
CA ARG A 22 11.88 -37.51 -37.90
C ARG A 22 10.60 -36.78 -38.24
N GLY A 23 10.70 -35.97 -39.30
CA GLY A 23 9.70 -35.01 -39.73
C GLY A 23 8.58 -35.58 -40.59
N GLY A 24 7.71 -34.67 -41.02
CA GLY A 24 6.62 -34.97 -41.94
C GLY A 24 5.82 -33.71 -42.28
N ARG A 25 6.12 -33.12 -43.44
CA ARG A 25 5.31 -32.10 -44.12
C ARG A 25 4.01 -32.72 -44.63
N ILE A 26 2.85 -32.18 -44.26
CA ILE A 26 1.57 -32.13 -45.00
C ILE A 26 0.79 -30.96 -44.34
N GLY A 27 0.12 -30.00 -44.96
CA GLY A 27 -0.28 -29.70 -46.33
C GLY A 27 -1.26 -28.53 -46.21
N ALA A 28 -1.21 -27.59 -47.13
CA ALA A 28 -2.12 -26.45 -47.19
C ALA A 28 -3.59 -26.89 -47.34
N ILE A 29 -4.53 -26.16 -46.74
CA ILE A 29 -5.92 -25.92 -47.19
C ILE A 29 -6.63 -24.98 -46.18
N MET A 30 -7.51 -24.11 -46.69
CA MET A 30 -8.42 -23.17 -46.00
C MET A 30 -7.91 -21.76 -45.65
N LYS A 31 -7.76 -20.95 -46.71
CA LYS A 31 -8.19 -19.53 -46.72
C LYS A 31 -9.65 -19.47 -47.23
N ARG A 32 -10.45 -18.53 -46.71
CA ARG A 32 -11.93 -18.31 -46.82
C ARG A 32 -12.61 -18.86 -45.56
N THR A 33 -13.23 -18.08 -44.67
CA THR A 33 -14.13 -16.92 -44.83
C THR A 33 -14.25 -16.22 -43.47
N ALA A 34 -13.83 -14.95 -43.36
CA ALA A 34 -14.00 -14.14 -42.13
C ALA A 34 -14.49 -12.73 -42.47
N ARG A 35 -15.51 -12.62 -43.35
CA ARG A 35 -16.07 -11.33 -43.79
C ARG A 35 -17.61 -11.28 -43.89
N GLN A 36 -18.34 -12.17 -43.23
CA GLN A 36 -19.82 -12.16 -43.27
C GLN A 36 -20.54 -12.19 -41.92
N THR A 37 -19.85 -12.09 -40.79
CA THR A 37 -20.50 -12.09 -39.46
C THR A 37 -20.62 -10.71 -38.79
N PHE A 38 -20.20 -9.61 -39.45
CA PHE A 38 -20.20 -8.27 -38.85
C PHE A 38 -21.33 -7.33 -39.32
N ALA A 39 -22.22 -7.76 -40.22
CA ALA A 39 -23.27 -6.90 -40.78
C ALA A 39 -24.69 -7.14 -40.21
N ALA A 40 -24.89 -8.14 -39.34
CA ALA A 40 -26.23 -8.48 -38.82
C ALA A 40 -26.52 -7.94 -37.40
N ALA A 41 -25.54 -7.36 -36.70
CA ALA A 41 -25.70 -6.90 -35.32
C ALA A 41 -26.12 -5.42 -35.18
N PHE A 42 -26.07 -4.62 -36.26
CA PHE A 42 -26.37 -3.18 -36.21
C PHE A 42 -27.80 -2.81 -36.64
N ALA A 43 -28.56 -3.74 -37.22
CA ALA A 43 -29.93 -3.47 -37.69
C ALA A 43 -31.03 -3.74 -36.64
N LEU A 44 -30.68 -4.30 -35.47
CA LEU A 44 -31.64 -4.67 -34.42
C LEU A 44 -31.66 -3.74 -33.20
N MET A 45 -30.78 -2.72 -33.15
CA MET A 45 -30.79 -1.70 -32.08
C MET A 45 -31.45 -0.36 -32.47
N ALA A 46 -31.92 -0.20 -33.71
CA ALA A 46 -32.48 1.07 -34.19
C ALA A 46 -34.01 1.21 -34.08
N VAL A 47 -34.73 0.24 -33.47
CA VAL A 47 -36.22 0.24 -33.43
C VAL A 47 -36.78 0.39 -32.00
N ALA A 48 -35.96 0.60 -30.97
CA ALA A 48 -36.43 0.63 -29.57
C ALA A 48 -36.33 1.99 -28.86
N VAL A 49 -36.18 3.12 -29.57
CA VAL A 49 -35.99 4.46 -28.94
C VAL A 49 -37.01 5.52 -29.42
N THR A 50 -38.10 5.13 -30.08
CA THR A 50 -39.17 6.07 -30.45
C THR A 50 -40.52 5.62 -29.89
N GLY A 51 -40.80 6.01 -28.65
CA GLY A 51 -42.15 5.90 -28.10
C GLY A 51 -42.20 5.87 -26.59
N LEU A 52 -42.06 7.02 -25.94
CA LEU A 52 -42.62 7.34 -24.62
C LEU A 52 -42.35 8.82 -24.30
N ALA A 53 -43.07 9.70 -24.99
CA ALA A 53 -43.20 11.09 -24.61
C ALA A 53 -44.69 11.42 -24.55
N ALA A 54 -45.31 11.20 -23.40
CA ALA A 54 -46.61 11.76 -23.06
C ALA A 54 -46.82 11.76 -21.53
N ASN A 55 -47.15 12.95 -21.01
CA ASN A 55 -47.78 13.24 -19.73
C ASN A 55 -46.95 13.05 -18.44
N GLN A 56 -46.20 14.10 -18.08
CA GLN A 56 -45.98 14.44 -16.67
C GLN A 56 -46.83 15.67 -16.30
N PRO A 57 -47.65 15.60 -15.24
CA PRO A 57 -48.36 16.77 -14.73
C PRO A 57 -47.41 17.71 -13.98
N ASP A 58 -47.62 19.02 -14.16
CA ASP A 58 -46.89 20.12 -13.51
C ASP A 58 -46.88 19.98 -11.97
N ALA A 59 -45.79 19.43 -11.43
CA ALA A 59 -45.49 19.48 -10.01
C ALA A 59 -44.79 20.80 -9.70
N ARG A 60 -45.55 21.78 -9.20
CA ARG A 60 -44.99 23.02 -8.63
C ARG A 60 -44.09 22.66 -7.44
N PRO A 61 -42.88 23.24 -7.32
CA PRO A 61 -42.00 22.98 -6.20
C PRO A 61 -42.60 23.53 -4.90
N VAL A 62 -42.90 22.64 -3.96
CA VAL A 62 -43.23 23.00 -2.58
C VAL A 62 -41.95 23.56 -1.94
N LYS A 63 -41.93 24.85 -1.60
CA LYS A 63 -40.87 25.45 -0.80
C LYS A 63 -40.91 24.83 0.59
N SER A 64 -39.92 24.00 0.91
CA SER A 64 -39.70 23.47 2.25
C SER A 64 -39.40 24.62 3.23
N PRO A 65 -39.87 24.55 4.49
CA PRO A 65 -39.59 25.56 5.50
C PRO A 65 -38.08 25.66 5.71
N ARG A 66 -37.55 26.87 5.53
CA ARG A 66 -36.14 27.19 5.80
C ARG A 66 -35.95 27.17 7.31
N GLU A 67 -35.56 26.01 7.82
CA GLU A 67 -35.19 25.81 9.22
C GLU A 67 -33.95 26.68 9.53
N GLU A 68 -34.11 27.69 10.37
CA GLU A 68 -33.02 28.52 10.90
C GLU A 68 -32.09 27.65 11.75
N ARG A 69 -31.07 27.06 11.11
CA ARG A 69 -29.93 26.47 11.80
C ARG A 69 -29.23 27.56 12.60
N ARG A 70 -29.46 27.56 13.91
CA ARG A 70 -28.62 28.29 14.88
C ARG A 70 -27.17 27.86 14.68
N SER A 71 -26.34 28.76 14.15
CA SER A 71 -24.91 28.56 14.02
C SER A 71 -24.30 28.52 15.41
N GLY A 72 -23.98 27.32 15.91
CA GLY A 72 -23.06 27.17 17.02
C GLY A 72 -21.70 27.82 16.69
N PRO A 73 -20.87 28.12 17.71
CA PRO A 73 -19.52 28.62 17.47
C PRO A 73 -18.78 27.70 16.50
N ALA A 74 -18.15 28.29 15.49
CA ALA A 74 -17.35 27.54 14.53
C ALA A 74 -16.33 26.69 15.30
N PRO A 75 -16.14 25.40 14.94
CA PRO A 75 -15.11 24.58 15.56
C PRO A 75 -13.79 25.33 15.49
N LYS A 76 -13.01 25.29 16.59
CA LYS A 76 -11.65 25.84 16.59
C LYS A 76 -10.93 25.29 15.36
N GLY A 77 -10.43 26.20 14.54
CA GLY A 77 -9.74 25.83 13.30
C GLY A 77 -8.59 24.86 13.58
N PRO A 78 -8.17 24.08 12.57
CA PRO A 78 -7.09 23.12 12.71
C PRO A 78 -5.86 23.77 13.35
N ILE A 79 -5.21 23.02 14.25
CA ILE A 79 -4.01 23.46 14.94
C ILE A 79 -2.95 23.67 13.85
N THR A 80 -2.58 24.92 13.58
CA THR A 80 -1.44 25.23 12.71
C THR A 80 -0.33 25.74 13.63
N PRO A 81 0.44 24.84 14.29
CA PRO A 81 1.66 25.30 14.92
C PRO A 81 2.58 25.80 13.80
N ASP A 82 3.25 26.93 14.01
CA ASP A 82 4.30 27.36 13.09
C ASP A 82 5.32 26.21 12.99
N PRO A 83 5.53 25.61 11.81
CA PRO A 83 6.42 24.48 11.70
C PRO A 83 7.83 24.96 12.01
N LEU A 84 8.37 24.55 13.17
CA LEU A 84 9.78 24.73 13.46
C LEU A 84 10.58 24.06 12.32
N PRO A 85 11.72 24.63 11.93
CA PRO A 85 12.57 24.00 10.93
C PRO A 85 13.03 22.64 11.46
N ILE A 86 12.41 21.56 10.99
CA ILE A 86 12.90 20.19 11.17
C ILE A 86 14.17 20.02 10.35
N GLU A 87 15.31 19.91 11.02
CA GLU A 87 16.56 19.55 10.37
C GLU A 87 16.43 18.17 9.70
N PRO A 88 17.08 17.95 8.54
CA PRO A 88 17.10 16.64 7.93
C PRO A 88 17.68 15.62 8.93
N PRO A 89 17.11 14.41 9.02
CA PRO A 89 17.65 13.40 9.92
C PRO A 89 19.08 13.06 9.52
N GLU A 90 19.93 12.75 10.50
CA GLU A 90 21.24 12.18 10.21
C GLU A 90 21.06 10.77 9.63
N HIS A 91 21.77 10.47 8.54
CA HIS A 91 21.70 9.15 7.91
C HIS A 91 23.07 8.74 7.38
N PRO A 92 23.55 7.51 7.68
CA PRO A 92 24.91 7.10 7.32
C PRO A 92 25.13 6.97 5.81
N PHE A 93 24.08 6.73 5.02
CA PHE A 93 24.17 6.46 3.58
C PHE A 93 23.38 7.43 2.68
N LEU A 94 22.60 8.35 3.26
CA LEU A 94 21.70 9.22 2.50
C LEU A 94 22.05 10.66 2.81
N ARG A 95 21.99 11.51 1.79
CA ARG A 95 22.01 12.97 1.94
C ARG A 95 20.65 13.50 1.56
N PHE A 96 20.16 14.41 2.37
CA PHE A 96 18.86 15.03 2.18
C PHE A 96 19.03 16.41 1.56
N SER A 97 18.27 16.68 0.51
CA SER A 97 18.18 18.00 -0.10
C SER A 97 16.72 18.34 -0.36
N HIS A 98 16.42 19.63 -0.54
CA HIS A 98 15.08 20.15 -0.86
C HIS A 98 13.95 19.57 0.02
N ALA A 99 13.63 20.26 1.11
CA ALA A 99 12.57 19.84 2.02
C ALA A 99 11.20 20.39 1.59
N GLU A 100 10.18 19.54 1.68
CA GLU A 100 8.77 19.90 1.50
C GLU A 100 7.96 19.49 2.72
N ASP A 101 7.06 20.38 3.15
CA ASP A 101 6.15 20.15 4.26
C ASP A 101 4.78 19.75 3.73
N TRP A 102 4.15 18.79 4.40
CA TRP A 102 2.91 18.17 3.99
C TRP A 102 1.92 18.07 5.14
N SER A 103 0.67 18.47 4.91
CA SER A 103 -0.48 18.01 5.66
C SER A 103 -1.14 16.88 4.89
N ILE A 104 -1.33 15.74 5.55
CA ILE A 104 -2.03 14.58 5.03
C ILE A 104 -3.36 14.54 5.75
N ILE A 105 -4.43 14.52 4.99
CA ILE A 105 -5.76 14.32 5.50
C ILE A 105 -6.25 12.98 4.96
N ALA A 106 -6.49 12.02 5.85
CA ALA A 106 -7.10 10.75 5.51
C ALA A 106 -8.54 10.74 6.00
N GLN A 107 -9.50 10.68 5.08
CA GLN A 107 -10.92 10.56 5.41
C GLN A 107 -11.41 9.16 5.06
N ILE A 108 -11.86 8.42 6.06
CA ILE A 108 -12.53 7.14 5.89
C ILE A 108 -14.02 7.38 5.98
N GLN A 109 -14.75 7.00 4.95
CA GLN A 109 -16.21 7.05 4.90
C GLN A 109 -16.76 5.63 4.82
N LEU A 110 -17.60 5.27 5.78
CA LEU A 110 -18.25 3.97 5.90
C LEU A 110 -19.75 4.17 5.72
N LEU A 111 -20.34 3.37 4.84
CA LEU A 111 -21.76 3.44 4.49
C LEU A 111 -22.42 2.09 4.75
N SER A 112 -23.60 2.11 5.36
CA SER A 112 -24.40 0.90 5.53
C SER A 112 -24.88 0.35 4.18
N CYS A 113 -24.94 -0.98 4.07
CA CYS A 113 -25.57 -1.69 2.95
C CYS A 113 -26.78 -2.49 3.44
N ASN A 114 -27.71 -2.79 2.52
CA ASN A 114 -28.82 -3.70 2.79
C ASN A 114 -28.28 -5.12 2.89
N GLN A 115 -28.60 -5.83 3.96
CA GLN A 115 -28.24 -7.25 4.08
C GLN A 115 -28.84 -8.04 2.91
N GLY A 116 -28.01 -8.83 2.22
CA GLY A 116 -28.43 -9.67 1.10
C GLY A 116 -28.38 -9.02 -0.28
N VAL A 117 -28.13 -7.71 -0.39
CA VAL A 117 -27.71 -7.11 -1.66
C VAL A 117 -26.21 -7.34 -1.78
N PRO A 118 -25.73 -8.18 -2.72
CA PRO A 118 -24.30 -8.30 -2.94
C PRO A 118 -23.78 -6.91 -3.25
N VAL A 119 -22.87 -6.38 -2.41
CA VAL A 119 -22.22 -5.09 -2.63
C VAL A 119 -21.75 -5.09 -4.08
N VAL A 120 -22.44 -4.30 -4.91
CA VAL A 120 -22.43 -4.51 -6.35
C VAL A 120 -20.99 -4.35 -6.81
N ARG A 121 -20.46 -5.44 -7.37
CA ARG A 121 -19.15 -5.56 -8.02
C ARG A 121 -18.85 -4.29 -8.81
N TYR A 122 -17.57 -3.87 -8.84
CA TYR A 122 -16.97 -2.79 -9.64
C TYR A 122 -17.61 -2.55 -11.03
N SER A 123 -18.82 -1.99 -11.06
CA SER A 123 -19.63 -1.83 -12.27
C SER A 123 -19.88 -0.36 -12.59
N GLY A 124 -19.18 0.55 -11.90
CA GLY A 124 -19.39 1.99 -12.02
C GLY A 124 -20.70 2.50 -11.41
N VAL A 125 -21.66 1.64 -11.03
CA VAL A 125 -22.98 2.03 -10.47
C VAL A 125 -22.89 2.38 -8.99
N ALA A 126 -23.18 3.64 -8.61
CA ALA A 126 -22.99 4.19 -7.25
C ALA A 126 -23.49 3.18 -6.19
N PRO A 127 -22.75 2.95 -5.08
CA PRO A 127 -23.25 2.05 -4.05
C PRO A 127 -24.62 2.54 -3.62
N GLN A 128 -25.64 1.67 -3.68
CA GLN A 128 -26.95 2.01 -3.14
C GLN A 128 -26.78 2.11 -1.63
N VAL A 129 -26.75 3.35 -1.13
CA VAL A 129 -26.73 3.63 0.30
C VAL A 129 -27.97 3.03 0.91
N SER A 130 -27.77 2.15 1.89
CA SER A 130 -28.86 1.52 2.61
C SER A 130 -29.61 2.53 3.46
N THR A 131 -30.91 2.29 3.66
CA THR A 131 -31.69 2.97 4.69
C THR A 131 -31.57 2.27 6.06
N GLU A 132 -30.90 1.12 6.12
CA GLU A 132 -30.64 0.40 7.37
C GLU A 132 -29.61 1.16 8.19
N PHE A 133 -29.98 1.48 9.42
CA PHE A 133 -29.08 2.12 10.38
C PHE A 133 -28.21 1.06 11.05
N TRP A 134 -26.93 1.35 11.19
CA TRP A 134 -26.10 0.66 12.18
C TRP A 134 -26.46 1.19 13.56
N GLU A 135 -26.64 0.26 14.50
CA GLU A 135 -26.78 0.54 15.92
C GLU A 135 -25.50 0.06 16.59
N VAL A 136 -24.68 1.01 17.04
CA VAL A 136 -23.36 0.76 17.60
C VAL A 136 -23.35 1.26 19.03
N GLU A 137 -22.92 0.43 19.97
CA GLU A 137 -22.82 0.78 21.39
C GLU A 137 -21.49 1.48 21.72
N GLY A 138 -20.46 1.18 20.94
CA GLY A 138 -19.14 1.74 21.03
C GLY A 138 -18.20 1.01 20.08
N GLY A 139 -16.95 1.45 19.99
CA GLY A 139 -15.98 0.80 19.14
C GLY A 139 -14.67 1.53 18.99
N ARG A 140 -13.86 1.01 18.07
CA ARG A 140 -12.52 1.48 17.73
C ARG A 140 -12.36 1.57 16.23
N LEU A 141 -11.60 2.57 15.80
CA LEU A 141 -11.17 2.72 14.42
C LEU A 141 -9.67 2.98 14.40
N TRP A 142 -8.96 2.29 13.53
CA TRP A 142 -7.51 2.42 13.37
C TRP A 142 -7.16 2.98 11.99
N PHE A 143 -6.21 3.91 11.97
CA PHE A 143 -5.53 4.35 10.77
C PHE A 143 -4.01 4.29 10.95
N PRO A 144 -3.23 3.79 9.99
CA PRO A 144 -1.78 3.70 10.08
C PRO A 144 -1.14 5.04 10.40
N PHE A 145 -0.15 5.01 11.30
CA PHE A 145 0.77 6.10 11.54
C PHE A 145 2.16 5.64 11.13
N VAL A 146 2.75 6.30 10.15
CA VAL A 146 4.09 5.96 9.69
C VAL A 146 5.10 6.89 10.34
N GLY A 147 6.02 6.31 11.10
CA GLY A 147 7.19 6.99 11.65
C GLY A 147 8.18 7.43 10.56
N ALA A 148 9.46 7.48 10.92
CA ALA A 148 10.51 7.83 9.96
C ALA A 148 10.64 6.77 8.85
N VAL A 149 10.71 7.26 7.61
CA VAL A 149 11.08 6.49 6.42
C VAL A 149 12.27 7.17 5.72
N ALA A 150 12.85 6.50 4.73
CA ALA A 150 14.17 6.86 4.20
C ALA A 150 14.30 8.29 3.62
N GLY A 151 13.20 8.99 3.39
CA GLY A 151 13.17 10.38 2.92
C GLY A 151 12.05 11.22 3.53
N SER A 152 11.45 10.77 4.64
CA SER A 152 10.35 11.52 5.27
C SER A 152 10.21 11.21 6.75
N VAL A 153 9.93 12.23 7.55
CA VAL A 153 9.66 12.11 8.99
C VAL A 153 8.31 12.76 9.33
N PRO A 154 7.57 12.22 10.31
CA PRO A 154 6.45 12.94 10.88
C PRO A 154 6.95 14.17 11.63
N PHE A 155 6.13 15.22 11.67
CA PHE A 155 6.35 16.30 12.63
C PHE A 155 6.14 15.74 14.03
N ALA A 156 7.18 15.76 14.85
CA ALA A 156 7.06 15.54 16.28
C ALA A 156 6.95 16.93 16.93
N PRO A 157 5.74 17.43 17.24
CA PRO A 157 5.67 18.64 18.05
C PRO A 157 6.23 18.28 19.43
N ASP A 158 7.24 19.01 19.88
CA ASP A 158 7.92 18.85 21.19
C ASP A 158 6.97 18.92 22.42
N ALA A 159 5.64 19.02 22.23
CA ALA A 159 4.65 19.18 23.28
C ALA A 159 3.21 18.65 22.96
N GLY A 160 2.98 17.80 21.94
CA GLY A 160 1.59 17.42 21.58
C GLY A 160 1.40 16.16 20.73
N GLN A 161 0.13 15.77 20.51
CA GLN A 161 -0.23 14.68 19.60
C GLN A 161 0.16 15.06 18.15
N PRO A 162 0.96 14.25 17.43
CA PRO A 162 1.40 14.54 16.06
C PRO A 162 0.30 14.32 15.01
N PHE A 163 -0.95 14.16 15.46
CA PHE A 163 -2.10 13.86 14.62
C PHE A 163 -3.37 14.51 15.17
N GLY A 164 -4.29 14.82 14.26
CA GLY A 164 -5.68 15.16 14.57
C GLY A 164 -6.60 14.01 14.19
N ALA A 165 -7.69 13.85 14.92
CA ALA A 165 -8.77 12.94 14.52
C ALA A 165 -10.14 13.58 14.76
N GLU A 166 -11.09 13.29 13.88
CA GLU A 166 -12.50 13.60 14.06
C GLU A 166 -13.37 12.42 13.60
N LEU A 167 -14.49 12.18 14.28
CA LEU A 167 -15.48 11.18 13.88
C LEU A 167 -16.84 11.84 13.75
N TYR A 168 -17.55 11.52 12.67
CA TYR A 168 -18.92 11.94 12.41
C TYR A 168 -19.78 10.70 12.21
N ALA A 169 -20.90 10.62 12.92
CA ALA A 169 -21.89 9.55 12.77
C ALA A 169 -23.29 10.18 12.66
N GLY A 170 -24.03 9.84 11.60
CA GLY A 170 -25.38 10.39 11.38
C GLY A 170 -25.40 11.92 11.19
N GLY A 171 -24.30 12.49 10.69
CA GLY A 171 -24.14 13.94 10.54
C GLY A 171 -23.75 14.70 11.80
N HIS A 172 -23.55 14.01 12.93
CA HIS A 172 -23.13 14.59 14.19
C HIS A 172 -21.67 14.25 14.49
N ARG A 173 -20.89 15.26 14.90
CA ARG A 173 -19.52 15.07 15.41
C ARG A 173 -19.58 14.32 16.73
N GLN A 174 -18.85 13.22 16.83
CA GLN A 174 -18.71 12.44 18.05
C GLN A 174 -17.51 12.97 18.87
N PRO A 175 -17.62 13.00 20.21
CA PRO A 175 -16.43 13.12 21.03
C PRO A 175 -15.59 11.85 20.86
N ILE A 176 -14.30 12.02 20.65
CA ILE A 176 -13.37 10.90 20.49
C ILE A 176 -12.08 11.16 21.23
N GLU A 177 -11.45 10.08 21.67
CA GLU A 177 -10.07 10.07 22.14
C GLU A 177 -9.21 9.39 21.07
N ALA A 178 -8.19 10.10 20.60
CA ALA A 178 -7.24 9.58 19.64
C ALA A 178 -5.92 9.29 20.36
N ARG A 179 -5.33 8.12 20.12
CA ARG A 179 -4.05 7.74 20.70
C ARG A 179 -3.21 6.93 19.72
N LEU A 180 -1.90 6.99 19.89
CA LEU A 180 -0.98 6.12 19.16
C LEU A 180 -0.95 4.76 19.85
N VAL A 181 -1.18 3.69 19.09
CA VAL A 181 -1.13 2.31 19.57
C VAL A 181 -0.05 1.57 18.80
N ASP A 182 0.84 0.92 19.54
CA ASP A 182 1.85 0.00 19.02
C ASP A 182 1.33 -1.44 19.16
N PHE A 183 1.51 -2.25 18.12
CA PHE A 183 1.09 -3.65 18.10
C PHE A 183 2.23 -4.63 18.40
N GLY A 184 3.40 -4.11 18.79
CA GLY A 184 4.56 -4.88 19.18
C GLY A 184 5.83 -4.46 18.44
N GLU A 185 6.96 -4.97 18.90
CA GLU A 185 8.29 -4.61 18.39
C GLU A 185 8.35 -4.67 16.87
N GLY A 186 8.67 -3.52 16.27
CA GLY A 186 8.88 -3.35 14.85
C GLY A 186 7.61 -3.36 13.98
N THR A 187 6.43 -3.30 14.58
CA THR A 187 5.20 -2.96 13.85
C THR A 187 5.08 -1.46 13.68
N SER A 188 4.43 -1.03 12.58
CA SER A 188 4.09 0.39 12.44
C SER A 188 2.93 0.72 13.37
N PRO A 189 3.04 1.75 14.20
CA PRO A 189 1.94 2.13 15.06
C PRO A 189 0.73 2.59 14.25
N CYS A 190 -0.44 2.63 14.89
CA CYS A 190 -1.64 3.21 14.31
C CYS A 190 -2.19 4.30 15.22
N VAL A 191 -2.86 5.28 14.64
CA VAL A 191 -3.80 6.12 15.39
C VAL A 191 -5.06 5.31 15.61
N GLU A 192 -5.37 5.06 16.87
CA GLU A 192 -6.63 4.50 17.31
C GLU A 192 -7.55 5.62 17.76
N VAL A 193 -8.81 5.53 17.34
CA VAL A 193 -9.92 6.39 17.76
C VAL A 193 -10.95 5.53 18.46
N GLU A 194 -11.16 5.76 19.75
CA GLU A 194 -12.27 5.16 20.50
C GLU A 194 -13.51 6.05 20.43
N PHE A 195 -14.69 5.42 20.26
CA PHE A 195 -15.96 6.13 20.15
C PHE A 195 -17.09 5.43 20.91
N GLY A 196 -18.06 6.23 21.35
CA GLY A 196 -19.26 5.76 22.05
C GLY A 196 -20.39 5.35 21.12
N SER A 197 -21.60 5.27 21.68
CA SER A 197 -22.76 4.78 20.94
C SER A 197 -23.27 5.75 19.89
N PHE A 198 -23.74 5.21 18.76
CA PHE A 198 -24.43 5.99 17.74
C PHE A 198 -25.42 5.13 16.94
N ARG A 199 -26.35 5.82 16.28
CA ARG A 199 -27.23 5.23 15.27
C ARG A 199 -27.08 5.99 13.96
N ALA A 200 -26.55 5.36 12.92
CA ALA A 200 -26.23 6.04 11.67
C ALA A 200 -26.22 5.10 10.45
N THR A 201 -26.53 5.64 9.28
CA THR A 201 -26.31 4.98 7.97
C THR A 201 -24.93 5.30 7.41
N GLN A 202 -24.26 6.31 7.95
CA GLN A 202 -22.95 6.77 7.52
C GLN A 202 -22.08 7.13 8.73
N VAL A 203 -20.84 6.67 8.68
CA VAL A 203 -19.76 7.04 9.60
C VAL A 203 -18.63 7.63 8.79
N ARG A 204 -18.02 8.71 9.28
CA ARG A 204 -16.87 9.35 8.65
C ARG A 204 -15.82 9.64 9.70
N ALA A 205 -14.63 9.07 9.55
CA ALA A 205 -13.47 9.42 10.34
C ALA A 205 -12.53 10.28 9.48
N ARG A 206 -11.94 11.31 10.08
CA ARG A 206 -10.93 12.17 9.48
C ARG A 206 -9.69 12.11 10.35
N PHE A 207 -8.55 11.82 9.76
CA PHE A 207 -7.24 11.85 10.38
C PHE A 207 -6.40 12.91 9.69
N GLU A 208 -5.60 13.64 10.46
CA GLU A 208 -4.69 14.67 9.94
C GLU A 208 -3.29 14.43 10.48
N PHE A 209 -2.29 14.45 9.60
CA PHE A 209 -0.88 14.23 9.93
C PHE A 209 -0.02 15.30 9.27
N LEU A 210 1.01 15.77 9.97
CA LEU A 210 2.02 16.65 9.40
C LEU A 210 3.31 15.86 9.14
N ARG A 211 3.90 16.03 7.95
CA ARG A 211 5.14 15.35 7.56
C ARG A 211 6.08 16.28 6.80
N ARG A 212 7.38 16.04 6.93
CA ARG A 212 8.40 16.61 6.06
C ARG A 212 8.97 15.51 5.18
N SER A 213 9.16 15.80 3.90
CA SER A 213 9.80 14.90 2.94
C SER A 213 10.97 15.61 2.27
N TRP A 214 11.95 14.85 1.79
CA TRP A 214 13.17 15.36 1.16
C TRP A 214 13.50 14.58 -0.11
N ARG A 215 14.22 15.24 -1.02
CA ARG A 215 15.02 14.53 -2.01
C ARG A 215 16.15 13.80 -1.32
N VAL A 216 16.47 12.62 -1.83
CA VAL A 216 17.49 11.75 -1.25
C VAL A 216 18.55 11.41 -2.28
N ASP A 217 19.81 11.63 -1.92
CA ASP A 217 20.98 11.19 -2.67
C ASP A 217 21.66 10.05 -1.90
N PHE A 218 21.86 8.92 -2.57
CA PHE A 218 22.39 7.70 -1.96
C PHE A 218 23.89 7.53 -2.24
N ASP A 219 24.68 7.45 -1.16
CA ASP A 219 26.09 7.10 -1.23
C ASP A 219 26.24 5.58 -1.42
N GLU A 220 25.96 5.15 -2.66
CA GLU A 220 25.95 3.73 -3.00
C GLU A 220 27.33 3.09 -2.81
N ARG A 221 28.42 3.85 -2.99
CA ARG A 221 29.78 3.32 -2.76
C ARG A 221 30.01 3.00 -1.30
N LYS A 222 29.63 3.91 -0.39
CA LYS A 222 29.71 3.66 1.05
C LYS A 222 28.81 2.48 1.44
N ALA A 223 27.58 2.44 0.95
CA ALA A 223 26.64 1.36 1.22
C ALA A 223 27.11 -0.02 0.68
N ALA A 224 27.74 -0.06 -0.50
CA ALA A 224 28.29 -1.27 -1.08
C ALA A 224 29.48 -1.84 -0.28
N SER A 225 30.15 -1.00 0.51
CA SER A 225 31.23 -1.41 1.41
C SER A 225 30.75 -1.88 2.79
N ALA A 226 29.47 -1.68 3.12
CA ALA A 226 28.91 -2.10 4.41
C ALA A 226 28.94 -3.64 4.51
N PRO A 227 29.45 -4.21 5.62
CA PRO A 227 29.44 -5.65 5.81
C PRO A 227 28.00 -6.15 6.04
N TRP A 228 27.81 -7.47 5.91
CA TRP A 228 26.60 -8.09 6.46
C TRP A 228 26.57 -7.92 7.98
N PRO A 229 25.38 -7.72 8.59
CA PRO A 229 25.26 -7.71 10.04
C PRO A 229 25.84 -9.00 10.63
N SER A 230 26.67 -8.87 11.68
CA SER A 230 27.24 -10.03 12.36
C SER A 230 26.18 -10.81 13.14
N SER A 231 25.08 -10.14 13.52
CA SER A 231 23.91 -10.75 14.15
C SER A 231 22.64 -9.96 13.83
N VAL A 232 21.53 -10.67 13.62
CA VAL A 232 20.19 -10.07 13.47
C VAL A 232 19.78 -9.31 14.73
N ALA A 233 20.25 -9.73 15.92
CA ALA A 233 19.93 -9.07 17.18
C ALA A 233 20.54 -7.66 17.31
N LEU A 234 21.51 -7.30 16.45
CA LEU A 234 22.10 -5.96 16.40
C LEU A 234 21.29 -5.00 15.53
N LEU A 235 20.38 -5.50 14.70
CA LEU A 235 19.47 -4.65 13.93
C LEU A 235 18.51 -3.92 14.88
N PRO A 236 18.05 -2.71 14.56
CA PRO A 236 16.99 -2.08 15.35
C PRO A 236 15.69 -2.90 15.25
N PRO A 237 14.79 -2.84 16.27
CA PRO A 237 13.60 -3.69 16.34
C PRO A 237 12.73 -3.66 15.07
N GLU A 238 12.57 -2.50 14.44
CA GLU A 238 11.82 -2.35 13.19
C GLU A 238 12.47 -3.05 11.99
N ALA A 239 13.80 -3.11 11.93
CA ALA A 239 14.50 -3.87 10.91
C ALA A 239 14.43 -5.38 11.20
N GLN A 240 14.50 -5.79 12.46
CA GLN A 240 14.28 -7.19 12.83
C GLN A 240 12.89 -7.67 12.42
N ALA A 241 11.84 -6.91 12.75
CA ALA A 241 10.47 -7.24 12.36
C ALA A 241 10.27 -7.25 10.84
N ALA A 242 10.98 -6.40 10.12
CA ALA A 242 10.98 -6.35 8.66
C ALA A 242 11.70 -7.53 7.98
N LEU A 243 12.28 -8.48 8.73
CA LEU A 243 12.70 -9.78 8.19
C LEU A 243 11.56 -10.80 8.17
N ALA A 244 10.55 -10.63 9.02
CA ALA A 244 9.40 -11.52 9.06
C ALA A 244 8.58 -11.40 7.78
N ALA A 245 7.89 -12.47 7.38
CA ALA A 245 6.85 -12.35 6.35
C ALA A 245 5.83 -11.30 6.81
N ASP A 246 5.41 -10.39 5.92
CA ASP A 246 4.47 -9.31 6.30
C ASP A 246 3.26 -9.95 6.98
N TYR A 247 3.03 -9.57 8.25
CA TYR A 247 1.94 -10.03 9.13
C TYR A 247 0.53 -9.73 8.59
N ALA A 248 0.43 -9.31 7.34
CA ALA A 248 -0.78 -8.88 6.68
C ALA A 248 -1.68 -10.05 6.29
N VAL A 249 -1.84 -11.07 7.14
CA VAL A 249 -3.06 -11.88 7.37
C VAL A 249 -2.72 -13.00 8.35
N PRO A 250 -3.63 -13.40 9.26
CA PRO A 250 -3.56 -14.72 9.84
C PRO A 250 -3.68 -15.72 8.70
N VAL A 251 -2.54 -16.10 8.10
CA VAL A 251 -2.43 -17.31 7.30
C VAL A 251 -3.11 -18.34 8.17
N ASP A 252 -4.12 -19.03 7.65
CA ASP A 252 -4.61 -20.21 8.34
C ASP A 252 -3.37 -21.03 8.69
N ARG A 253 -2.99 -21.01 9.99
CA ARG A 253 -1.71 -21.54 10.45
C ARG A 253 -1.62 -23.04 10.20
N SER A 254 -2.75 -23.64 9.80
CA SER A 254 -2.87 -25.04 9.43
C SER A 254 -2.51 -25.35 7.97
N ALA A 255 -2.45 -24.35 7.07
CA ALA A 255 -2.03 -24.59 5.69
C ALA A 255 -0.49 -24.71 5.62
N PRO A 256 0.07 -25.89 5.28
CA PRO A 256 1.50 -26.02 5.10
C PRO A 256 1.95 -25.11 3.96
N VAL A 257 2.76 -24.10 4.28
CA VAL A 257 3.43 -23.25 3.28
C VAL A 257 4.55 -24.09 2.65
N GLU A 258 4.17 -25.01 1.77
CA GLU A 258 5.05 -26.12 1.35
C GLU A 258 6.17 -25.69 0.39
N ILE A 259 6.08 -24.49 -0.22
CA ILE A 259 7.16 -23.90 -1.02
C ILE A 259 7.10 -22.39 -0.85
N ASN A 260 8.21 -21.77 -0.42
CA ASN A 260 8.35 -20.31 -0.44
C ASN A 260 8.85 -19.90 -1.84
N PRO A 261 7.99 -19.37 -2.73
CA PRO A 261 8.38 -19.15 -4.12
C PRO A 261 9.54 -18.16 -4.24
N ALA A 262 9.63 -17.17 -3.34
CA ALA A 262 10.71 -16.19 -3.31
C ALA A 262 12.09 -16.86 -3.14
N ARG A 263 12.21 -17.87 -2.27
CA ARG A 263 13.45 -18.65 -2.11
C ARG A 263 13.80 -19.40 -3.40
N ALA A 264 12.83 -20.06 -4.03
CA ALA A 264 13.06 -20.80 -5.27
C ALA A 264 13.51 -19.88 -6.42
N VAL A 265 12.96 -18.66 -6.55
CA VAL A 265 13.45 -17.69 -7.55
C VAL A 265 14.85 -17.19 -7.23
N ILE A 266 15.19 -16.94 -5.96
CA ILE A 266 16.54 -16.55 -5.56
C ILE A 266 17.53 -17.65 -5.93
N GLU A 267 17.28 -18.90 -5.52
CA GLU A 267 18.12 -20.05 -5.88
C GLU A 267 18.28 -20.17 -7.40
N ARG A 268 17.22 -19.95 -8.18
CA ARG A 268 17.29 -19.92 -9.65
C ARG A 268 18.19 -18.78 -10.16
N TRP A 269 18.03 -17.56 -9.64
CA TRP A 269 18.78 -16.38 -10.08
C TRP A 269 20.26 -16.39 -9.65
N THR A 270 20.58 -17.09 -8.57
CA THR A 270 21.95 -17.27 -8.06
C THR A 270 22.58 -18.59 -8.47
N ASN A 271 21.88 -19.42 -9.27
CA ASN A 271 22.30 -20.78 -9.63
C ASN A 271 22.61 -21.67 -8.42
N GLY A 272 21.84 -21.53 -7.35
CA GLY A 272 21.97 -22.28 -6.09
C GLY A 272 23.13 -21.83 -5.20
N ILE A 273 23.89 -20.81 -5.60
CA ILE A 273 24.94 -20.24 -4.77
C ILE A 273 24.31 -19.30 -3.75
N ASP A 274 24.75 -19.39 -2.49
CA ASP A 274 24.36 -18.43 -1.47
C ASP A 274 24.81 -17.02 -1.89
N PRO A 275 23.87 -16.08 -2.16
CA PRO A 275 24.22 -14.75 -2.62
C PRO A 275 25.06 -13.96 -1.61
N LYS A 276 24.89 -14.22 -0.29
CA LYS A 276 25.61 -13.51 0.77
C LYS A 276 27.11 -13.80 0.74
N SER A 277 27.51 -14.94 0.20
CA SER A 277 28.92 -15.34 0.06
C SER A 277 29.71 -14.50 -0.95
N ARG A 278 29.03 -13.74 -1.82
CA ARG A 278 29.67 -12.99 -2.92
C ARG A 278 29.34 -11.50 -2.92
N LEU A 279 28.19 -11.12 -2.40
CA LEU A 279 27.68 -9.75 -2.49
C LEU A 279 27.39 -9.20 -1.09
N GLY A 280 27.79 -7.96 -0.84
CA GLY A 280 27.33 -7.20 0.33
C GLY A 280 25.83 -6.88 0.24
N PRO A 281 25.19 -6.48 1.35
CA PRO A 281 23.73 -6.30 1.43
C PRO A 281 23.18 -5.30 0.39
N ALA A 282 23.83 -4.15 0.21
CA ALA A 282 23.40 -3.14 -0.78
C ALA A 282 23.47 -3.66 -2.23
N VAL A 283 24.58 -4.32 -2.57
CA VAL A 283 24.80 -4.87 -3.91
C VAL A 283 23.85 -6.02 -4.19
N LEU A 284 23.58 -6.86 -3.18
CA LEU A 284 22.59 -7.92 -3.29
C LEU A 284 21.17 -7.37 -3.46
N ALA A 285 20.77 -6.37 -2.68
CA ALA A 285 19.48 -5.72 -2.84
C ALA A 285 19.29 -5.17 -4.26
N LYS A 286 20.33 -4.54 -4.81
CA LYS A 286 20.35 -4.01 -6.17
C LYS A 286 20.26 -5.11 -7.23
N PHE A 287 21.03 -6.19 -7.07
CA PHE A 287 20.96 -7.38 -7.93
C PHE A 287 19.56 -7.99 -7.95
N LEU A 288 18.95 -8.19 -6.78
CA LEU A 288 17.60 -8.76 -6.66
C LEU A 288 16.54 -7.83 -7.26
N THR A 289 16.70 -6.51 -7.08
CA THR A 289 15.87 -5.51 -7.76
C THR A 289 15.97 -5.63 -9.28
N ALA A 290 17.19 -5.78 -9.81
CA ALA A 290 17.43 -6.05 -11.23
C ALA A 290 16.65 -7.26 -11.73
N ARG A 291 16.69 -8.36 -10.97
CA ARG A 291 16.00 -9.61 -11.32
C ARG A 291 14.49 -9.46 -11.32
N VAL A 292 13.93 -8.74 -10.35
CA VAL A 292 12.49 -8.45 -10.36
C VAL A 292 12.11 -7.58 -11.56
N ILE A 293 12.92 -6.60 -11.94
CA ILE A 293 12.71 -5.79 -13.17
C ILE A 293 12.71 -6.69 -14.41
N GLU A 294 13.70 -7.58 -14.55
CA GLU A 294 13.81 -8.47 -15.71
C GLU A 294 12.63 -9.43 -15.82
N HIS A 295 12.21 -10.02 -14.70
CA HIS A 295 11.31 -11.17 -14.69
C HIS A 295 9.85 -10.86 -14.37
N VAL A 296 9.51 -9.76 -13.68
CA VAL A 296 8.13 -9.49 -13.26
C VAL A 296 7.56 -8.31 -14.04
N GLN A 297 6.63 -8.57 -14.97
CA GLN A 297 6.01 -7.52 -15.78
C GLN A 297 4.86 -6.82 -15.05
N PRO A 298 4.80 -5.47 -15.00
CA PRO A 298 3.63 -4.77 -14.52
C PRO A 298 2.47 -4.99 -15.49
N ALA A 299 1.31 -5.34 -14.97
CA ALA A 299 0.13 -5.70 -15.73
C ALA A 299 -0.96 -4.64 -15.72
N ARG A 300 -1.14 -4.02 -14.55
CA ARG A 300 -2.26 -3.15 -14.16
C ARG A 300 -1.84 -2.29 -12.97
N ARG A 301 -2.63 -1.26 -12.66
CA ARG A 301 -2.50 -0.56 -11.37
C ARG A 301 -3.06 -1.44 -10.26
N GLY A 302 -2.35 -1.45 -9.13
CA GLY A 302 -2.72 -2.25 -7.95
C GLY A 302 -3.66 -1.51 -7.01
N ALA A 303 -3.73 -0.18 -7.08
CA ALA A 303 -4.74 0.59 -6.34
C ALA A 303 -6.02 0.75 -7.18
N VAL A 304 -7.15 0.60 -6.50
CA VAL A 304 -8.49 0.75 -7.06
C VAL A 304 -9.00 2.15 -6.76
N SER A 305 -9.31 2.86 -7.83
CA SER A 305 -10.01 4.13 -7.79
C SER A 305 -11.39 3.95 -8.41
N ARG A 306 -12.36 4.68 -7.87
CA ARG A 306 -13.69 4.79 -8.42
C ARG A 306 -14.09 6.26 -8.44
N VAL A 307 -14.30 6.82 -9.63
CA VAL A 307 -14.67 8.24 -9.81
C VAL A 307 -13.69 9.16 -9.05
N GLY A 308 -12.38 8.86 -9.15
CA GLY A 308 -11.33 9.63 -8.46
C GLY A 308 -11.14 9.31 -6.98
N VAL A 309 -11.98 8.46 -6.37
CA VAL A 309 -11.88 8.10 -4.94
C VAL A 309 -11.16 6.78 -4.76
N PHE A 310 -10.15 6.74 -3.90
CA PHE A 310 -9.44 5.53 -3.55
C PHE A 310 -10.35 4.60 -2.74
N GLN A 311 -10.58 3.40 -3.26
CA GLN A 311 -11.40 2.39 -2.58
C GLN A 311 -10.54 1.33 -1.89
N GLY A 312 -9.26 1.21 -2.25
CA GLY A 312 -8.38 0.21 -1.68
C GLY A 312 -7.44 -0.39 -2.72
N PHE A 313 -6.87 -1.55 -2.43
CA PHE A 313 -5.94 -2.24 -3.31
C PHE A 313 -6.58 -3.45 -3.98
N ASN A 314 -6.46 -3.54 -5.30
CA ASN A 314 -6.79 -4.74 -6.07
C ASN A 314 -5.65 -5.74 -5.91
N VAL A 315 -5.63 -6.39 -4.77
CA VAL A 315 -4.78 -7.54 -4.55
C VAL A 315 -5.65 -8.77 -4.83
N PRO A 316 -5.44 -9.50 -5.93
CA PRO A 316 -6.29 -10.63 -6.29
C PRO A 316 -6.39 -11.60 -5.09
N GLY A 317 -7.54 -12.16 -4.76
CA GLY A 317 -7.61 -13.31 -3.82
C GLY A 317 -7.31 -14.63 -4.57
N PRO A 318 -7.03 -15.76 -3.88
CA PRO A 318 -6.93 -17.08 -4.51
C PRO A 318 -8.26 -17.50 -5.15
N GLU A 319 -9.37 -16.96 -4.62
CA GLU A 319 -10.69 -17.05 -5.20
C GLU A 319 -11.21 -15.62 -5.42
N GLY A 320 -11.61 -15.26 -6.64
CA GLY A 320 -12.17 -13.94 -6.97
C GLY A 320 -13.52 -13.61 -6.30
N ARG A 321 -13.75 -14.08 -5.08
CA ARG A 321 -14.89 -13.80 -4.21
C ARG A 321 -14.48 -12.74 -3.18
N TYR A 322 -14.74 -11.48 -3.50
CA TYR A 322 -14.78 -10.39 -2.54
C TYR A 322 -15.80 -10.76 -1.44
N GLY A 323 -15.31 -11.05 -0.23
CA GLY A 323 -16.06 -11.68 0.87
C GLY A 323 -15.29 -12.82 1.56
N ALA A 324 -14.22 -13.32 0.93
CA ALA A 324 -13.21 -14.17 1.55
C ALA A 324 -12.12 -13.33 2.27
N PRO A 325 -11.41 -13.86 3.29
CA PRO A 325 -10.50 -13.15 4.21
C PRO A 325 -9.36 -12.37 3.51
N PRO A 326 -8.60 -11.53 4.26
CA PRO A 326 -7.81 -10.42 3.70
C PRO A 326 -6.73 -10.91 2.74
N ILE A 327 -6.12 -9.95 2.03
CA ILE A 327 -4.97 -10.12 1.13
C ILE A 327 -4.31 -11.45 1.41
N PRO A 328 -4.40 -12.43 0.51
CA PRO A 328 -3.63 -13.62 0.75
C PRO A 328 -2.17 -13.12 0.90
N PRO A 329 -1.43 -13.55 1.95
CA PRO A 329 -0.08 -13.11 2.36
C PRO A 329 1.02 -13.43 1.32
N ASP A 330 0.68 -13.19 0.07
CA ASP A 330 0.88 -14.12 -1.02
C ASP A 330 0.89 -13.38 -2.39
N ALA A 331 0.39 -12.14 -2.41
CA ALA A 331 0.32 -11.27 -3.57
C ALA A 331 1.69 -11.15 -4.28
N GLY A 332 2.75 -10.91 -3.51
CA GLY A 332 4.11 -10.86 -4.03
C GLY A 332 4.55 -12.19 -4.64
N TRP A 333 4.23 -13.33 -4.01
CA TRP A 333 4.62 -14.62 -4.58
C TRP A 333 3.87 -14.93 -5.87
N ARG A 334 2.58 -14.55 -5.97
CA ARG A 334 1.83 -14.75 -7.21
C ARG A 334 2.40 -13.94 -8.35
N ALA A 335 2.86 -12.72 -8.11
CA ALA A 335 3.56 -11.95 -9.12
C ALA A 335 4.89 -12.58 -9.54
N LEU A 336 5.65 -13.16 -8.59
CA LEU A 336 6.87 -13.90 -8.89
C LEU A 336 6.59 -15.16 -9.73
N VAL A 337 5.57 -15.94 -9.38
CA VAL A 337 5.20 -17.19 -10.09
C VAL A 337 4.60 -16.90 -11.47
N ARG A 338 3.75 -15.87 -11.57
CA ARG A 338 3.13 -15.46 -12.84
C ARG A 338 4.06 -14.64 -13.72
N GLU A 339 5.21 -14.21 -13.17
CA GLU A 339 6.14 -13.28 -13.81
C GLU A 339 5.43 -11.99 -14.26
N ARG A 340 4.33 -11.64 -13.57
CA ARG A 340 3.44 -10.55 -13.91
C ARG A 340 2.54 -10.18 -12.73
N GLY A 341 2.38 -8.89 -12.46
CA GLY A 341 1.55 -8.39 -11.35
C GLY A 341 1.21 -6.91 -11.50
N SER A 342 0.34 -6.38 -10.66
CA SER A 342 0.15 -4.94 -10.54
C SER A 342 1.36 -4.25 -9.90
N ASP A 343 1.44 -2.92 -9.96
CA ASP A 343 2.54 -2.15 -9.33
C ASP A 343 2.73 -2.53 -7.85
N VAL A 344 1.64 -2.74 -7.13
CA VAL A 344 1.61 -3.19 -5.74
C VAL A 344 2.14 -4.61 -5.59
N GLU A 345 1.74 -5.53 -6.47
CA GLU A 345 2.23 -6.90 -6.46
C GLU A 345 3.72 -6.98 -6.84
N VAL A 346 4.22 -6.10 -7.71
CA VAL A 346 5.64 -6.01 -8.08
C VAL A 346 6.48 -5.54 -6.90
N VAL A 347 6.04 -4.49 -6.19
CA VAL A 347 6.76 -4.00 -4.99
C VAL A 347 6.74 -5.05 -3.87
N THR A 348 5.59 -5.68 -3.62
CA THR A 348 5.50 -6.75 -2.60
C THR A 348 6.31 -7.99 -2.98
N ALA A 349 6.41 -8.32 -4.28
CA ALA A 349 7.32 -9.35 -4.78
C ALA A 349 8.79 -9.01 -4.47
N LEU A 350 9.20 -7.76 -4.69
CA LEU A 350 10.54 -7.31 -4.35
C LEU A 350 10.81 -7.42 -2.84
N VAL A 351 9.90 -6.91 -2.00
CA VAL A 351 10.03 -7.01 -0.53
C VAL A 351 10.17 -8.48 -0.09
N ALA A 352 9.34 -9.37 -0.64
CA ALA A 352 9.41 -10.80 -0.33
C ALA A 352 10.76 -11.42 -0.73
N VAL A 353 11.28 -11.09 -1.91
CA VAL A 353 12.60 -11.53 -2.37
C VAL A 353 13.71 -11.00 -1.47
N LEU A 354 13.70 -9.73 -1.10
CA LEU A 354 14.71 -9.13 -0.23
C LEU A 354 14.73 -9.82 1.15
N ARG A 355 13.56 -10.03 1.75
CA ARG A 355 13.44 -10.73 3.04
C ARG A 355 13.92 -12.17 2.99
N GLN A 356 13.61 -12.91 1.91
CA GLN A 356 14.13 -14.27 1.73
C GLN A 356 15.64 -14.32 1.50
N ALA A 357 16.25 -13.21 1.06
CA ALA A 357 17.69 -13.05 1.01
C ALA A 357 18.27 -12.51 2.34
N GLU A 358 17.48 -12.51 3.42
CA GLU A 358 17.84 -12.02 4.75
C GLU A 358 18.20 -10.53 4.78
N ILE A 359 17.66 -9.74 3.85
CA ILE A 359 17.74 -8.28 3.85
C ILE A 359 16.46 -7.74 4.47
N PRO A 360 16.51 -7.02 5.60
CA PRO A 360 15.32 -6.38 6.16
C PRO A 360 14.72 -5.46 5.12
N ALA A 361 13.45 -5.67 4.80
CA ALA A 361 12.77 -4.88 3.79
C ALA A 361 11.33 -4.63 4.19
N ARG A 362 10.75 -3.51 3.78
CA ARG A 362 9.35 -3.18 4.07
C ARG A 362 8.68 -2.56 2.86
N LEU A 363 7.38 -2.79 2.75
CA LEU A 363 6.53 -2.05 1.85
C LEU A 363 6.35 -0.63 2.40
N VAL A 364 6.29 0.34 1.51
CA VAL A 364 5.82 1.68 1.82
C VAL A 364 4.74 2.06 0.83
N ILE A 365 3.62 2.54 1.37
CA ILE A 365 2.47 3.05 0.66
C ILE A 365 2.41 4.53 0.98
N GLY A 366 2.32 5.37 -0.06
CA GLY A 366 2.21 6.80 0.11
C GLY A 366 1.38 7.46 -0.98
N VAL A 367 1.29 8.77 -0.86
CA VAL A 367 0.70 9.64 -1.87
C VAL A 367 1.83 10.39 -2.56
N ARG A 368 1.83 10.43 -3.89
CA ARG A 368 2.71 11.25 -4.69
C ARG A 368 1.98 12.51 -5.10
N SER A 369 2.51 13.66 -4.68
CA SER A 369 1.98 14.95 -5.08
C SER A 369 2.40 15.29 -6.52
N THR A 370 1.51 15.92 -7.29
CA THR A 370 1.73 16.26 -8.72
C THR A 370 1.79 17.78 -8.93
N LEU A 371 2.55 18.45 -8.08
CA LEU A 371 2.53 19.91 -7.92
C LEU A 371 2.91 20.74 -9.15
N ASP A 372 3.49 20.15 -10.19
CA ASP A 372 3.92 20.89 -11.38
C ASP A 372 2.77 21.23 -12.36
N ASP A 373 1.53 20.76 -12.14
CA ASP A 373 0.40 21.09 -13.01
C ASP A 373 -0.60 22.01 -12.29
N GLU A 374 -0.27 23.31 -12.14
CA GLU A 374 -1.16 24.36 -11.61
C GLU A 374 -2.52 24.50 -12.36
N ARG A 375 -2.81 23.70 -13.39
CA ARG A 375 -4.05 23.81 -14.20
C ARG A 375 -4.63 22.51 -14.77
N ARG A 376 -4.29 21.32 -14.27
CA ARG A 376 -4.92 20.09 -14.79
C ARG A 376 -5.84 19.45 -13.76
N VAL A 377 -7.13 19.58 -14.03
CA VAL A 377 -8.21 18.81 -13.40
C VAL A 377 -7.81 17.34 -13.41
N ILE A 378 -7.96 16.69 -12.25
CA ILE A 378 -7.73 15.27 -11.99
C ILE A 378 -8.83 14.46 -12.70
N ASP A 379 -8.83 14.46 -14.04
CA ASP A 379 -9.79 13.70 -14.86
C ASP A 379 -9.14 12.53 -15.61
N ASP A 380 -7.81 12.39 -15.53
CA ASP A 380 -7.12 11.24 -16.10
C ASP A 380 -7.01 10.11 -15.07
N GLU A 381 -7.69 8.99 -15.36
CA GLU A 381 -7.42 7.66 -14.77
C GLU A 381 -5.91 7.31 -14.79
N GLU A 382 -5.11 8.00 -15.60
CA GLU A 382 -3.66 7.93 -15.69
C GLU A 382 -2.88 8.56 -14.51
N ARG A 383 -3.50 9.23 -13.53
CA ARG A 383 -2.76 9.79 -12.38
C ARG A 383 -3.29 9.32 -11.03
N ASN A 384 -3.08 8.04 -10.73
CA ASN A 384 -3.32 7.54 -9.38
C ASN A 384 -2.32 8.22 -8.42
N PRO A 385 -2.79 8.98 -7.42
CA PRO A 385 -1.91 9.63 -6.46
C PRO A 385 -1.25 8.61 -5.53
N ILE A 386 -1.77 7.39 -5.43
CA ILE A 386 -1.17 6.34 -4.60
C ILE A 386 0.11 5.81 -5.27
N ALA A 387 1.21 5.94 -4.54
CA ALA A 387 2.50 5.36 -4.87
C ALA A 387 2.83 4.24 -3.88
N VAL A 388 3.54 3.23 -4.39
CA VAL A 388 4.10 2.15 -3.58
C VAL A 388 5.56 1.96 -3.93
N TRP A 389 6.39 1.76 -2.93
CA TRP A 389 7.81 1.48 -3.09
C TRP A 389 8.27 0.52 -1.99
N ALA A 390 9.45 -0.07 -2.18
CA ALA A 390 10.09 -0.87 -1.15
C ALA A 390 11.12 -0.02 -0.41
N GLU A 391 11.39 -0.33 0.84
CA GLU A 391 12.60 0.11 1.53
C GLU A 391 13.38 -1.11 2.01
N PHE A 392 14.70 -1.02 2.03
CA PHE A 392 15.55 -2.03 2.65
C PHE A 392 16.51 -1.39 3.65
N TYR A 393 16.84 -2.10 4.72
CA TYR A 393 17.71 -1.59 5.76
C TYR A 393 19.16 -1.99 5.49
N ILE A 394 20.08 -1.04 5.62
CA ILE A 394 21.52 -1.31 5.64
C ILE A 394 22.06 -0.97 7.01
N GLN A 395 22.84 -1.87 7.57
CA GLN A 395 23.61 -1.66 8.79
C GLN A 395 25.10 -1.62 8.46
N ASN A 396 25.82 -0.73 9.11
CA ASN A 396 27.27 -0.68 9.15
C ASN A 396 27.72 -0.85 10.61
N GLU A 397 28.50 -1.90 10.84
CA GLU A 397 29.09 -2.19 12.15
C GLU A 397 30.53 -1.68 12.15
N ARG A 398 30.86 -0.82 13.11
CA ARG A 398 32.21 -0.33 13.32
C ARG A 398 32.69 -0.73 14.71
N LYS A 399 33.84 -1.39 14.76
CA LYS A 399 34.56 -1.58 16.02
C LYS A 399 35.26 -0.28 16.39
N VAL A 400 34.93 0.26 17.55
CA VAL A 400 35.56 1.42 18.14
C VAL A 400 36.12 1.06 19.51
N ILE A 401 37.16 1.77 19.94
CA ILE A 401 37.72 1.60 21.27
C ILE A 401 37.23 2.77 22.12
N VAL A 402 36.41 2.47 23.13
CA VAL A 402 35.91 3.45 24.11
C VAL A 402 36.45 3.01 25.47
N ASP A 403 37.24 3.86 26.12
CA ASP A 403 37.84 3.57 27.45
C ASP A 403 38.66 2.27 27.53
N ASN A 404 39.40 1.94 26.44
CA ASN A 404 40.16 0.69 26.25
C ASN A 404 39.30 -0.59 26.10
N GLU A 405 37.99 -0.46 25.94
CA GLU A 405 37.08 -1.56 25.61
C GLU A 405 36.68 -1.51 24.13
N GLU A 406 36.62 -2.66 23.47
CA GLU A 406 36.12 -2.77 22.10
C GLU A 406 34.59 -2.76 22.12
N VAL A 407 34.00 -1.70 21.58
CA VAL A 407 32.54 -1.53 21.45
C VAL A 407 32.18 -1.61 19.97
N ILE A 408 31.06 -2.26 19.66
CA ILE A 408 30.49 -2.28 18.32
C ILE A 408 29.50 -1.11 18.23
N GLU A 409 29.89 -0.07 17.51
CA GLU A 409 28.96 0.98 17.08
C GLU A 409 28.17 0.49 15.87
N VAL A 410 26.85 0.64 15.96
CA VAL A 410 25.92 0.24 14.91
C VAL A 410 25.30 1.50 14.33
N GLU A 411 25.58 1.77 13.06
CA GLU A 411 24.89 2.79 12.28
C GLU A 411 24.06 2.10 11.21
N GLY A 412 22.87 2.61 10.92
CA GLY A 412 22.09 2.06 9.82
C GLY A 412 20.93 2.93 9.40
N GLY A 413 20.25 2.51 8.36
CA GLY A 413 19.05 3.19 7.92
C GLY A 413 18.40 2.59 6.69
N TRP A 414 17.18 3.03 6.45
CA TRP A 414 16.33 2.57 5.36
C TRP A 414 16.74 3.25 4.04
N ILE A 415 16.76 2.48 2.95
CA ILE A 415 17.08 2.95 1.60
C ILE A 415 15.86 2.68 0.70
N PRO A 416 15.31 3.69 -0.01
CA PRO A 416 14.13 3.51 -0.83
C PRO A 416 14.43 2.86 -2.17
N ILE A 417 13.51 2.04 -2.67
CA ILE A 417 13.53 1.42 -4.00
C ILE A 417 12.15 1.61 -4.64
N ASP A 418 12.03 2.56 -5.56
CA ASP A 418 10.84 2.72 -6.40
C ASP A 418 11.02 1.94 -7.72
N ILE A 419 10.90 0.62 -7.62
CA ILE A 419 11.05 -0.32 -8.75
C ILE A 419 10.06 -0.04 -9.88
N VAL A 420 8.89 0.53 -9.57
CA VAL A 420 7.87 0.88 -10.56
C VAL A 420 8.39 2.01 -11.44
N ARG A 421 8.95 3.07 -10.84
CA ARG A 421 9.59 4.18 -11.57
C ARG A 421 10.86 3.75 -12.29
N GLN A 422 11.69 2.90 -11.70
CA GLN A 422 12.88 2.35 -12.38
C GLN A 422 12.51 1.67 -13.70
N ARG A 423 11.45 0.85 -13.66
CA ARG A 423 10.96 0.19 -14.86
C ARG A 423 10.38 1.16 -15.88
N GLN A 424 9.70 2.22 -15.43
CA GLN A 424 9.23 3.27 -16.34
C GLN A 424 10.40 3.97 -17.05
N LEU A 425 11.52 4.17 -16.38
CA LEU A 425 12.72 4.78 -16.96
C LEU A 425 13.48 3.84 -17.91
N TRP A 426 13.67 2.58 -17.54
CA TRP A 426 14.61 1.67 -18.23
C TRP A 426 13.95 0.48 -18.91
N SER A 427 12.61 0.44 -18.95
CA SER A 427 11.86 -0.72 -19.41
C SER A 427 12.24 -1.98 -18.61
N ASN A 428 12.44 -3.13 -19.27
CA ASN A 428 12.82 -4.39 -18.64
C ASN A 428 14.34 -4.66 -18.60
N ARG A 429 15.17 -3.63 -18.81
CA ARG A 429 16.63 -3.77 -18.86
C ARG A 429 17.28 -2.95 -17.73
N PRO A 430 17.61 -3.58 -16.60
CA PRO A 430 18.29 -2.86 -15.53
C PRO A 430 19.65 -2.35 -16.04
N GLN A 431 20.09 -1.22 -15.49
CA GLN A 431 21.42 -0.67 -15.74
C GLN A 431 22.49 -1.61 -15.15
N PRO A 432 23.79 -1.47 -15.51
CA PRO A 432 24.87 -2.20 -14.84
C PRO A 432 24.85 -1.99 -13.31
N LEU A 433 25.25 -3.00 -12.53
CA LEU A 433 25.16 -2.94 -11.07
C LEU A 433 26.14 -1.92 -10.45
N ASP A 434 27.24 -1.62 -11.14
CA ASP A 434 28.33 -0.75 -10.70
C ASP A 434 28.07 0.75 -10.94
N VAL A 435 26.98 1.11 -11.64
CA VAL A 435 26.58 2.51 -11.85
C VAL A 435 25.43 2.90 -10.93
N PRO A 436 25.41 4.11 -10.34
CA PRO A 436 24.27 4.56 -9.54
C PRO A 436 22.95 4.50 -10.31
N TRP A 437 21.90 4.03 -9.63
CA TRP A 437 20.57 3.87 -10.20
C TRP A 437 19.62 4.95 -9.69
N GLN A 438 18.94 5.66 -10.59
CA GLN A 438 17.79 6.49 -10.21
C GLN A 438 16.72 5.59 -9.59
N PHE A 439 16.08 6.06 -8.51
CA PHE A 439 15.07 5.34 -7.75
C PHE A 439 15.54 4.04 -7.05
N PHE A 440 16.86 3.83 -6.92
CA PHE A 440 17.47 2.90 -5.96
C PHE A 440 18.34 3.73 -5.02
N GLY A 441 17.79 4.10 -3.87
CA GLY A 441 18.40 5.06 -2.95
C GLY A 441 18.27 6.51 -3.42
N ASN A 442 18.69 6.81 -4.66
CA ASN A 442 18.58 8.15 -5.24
C ASN A 442 17.14 8.45 -5.65
N ASN A 443 16.56 9.55 -5.17
CA ASN A 443 15.23 10.00 -5.56
C ASN A 443 15.17 11.53 -5.54
N ASP A 444 15.29 12.12 -6.73
CA ASP A 444 15.19 13.57 -6.98
C ASP A 444 13.75 14.09 -6.89
N GLN A 445 12.78 13.19 -6.70
CA GLN A 445 11.37 13.50 -6.44
C GLN A 445 10.96 13.11 -5.03
N GLY A 446 11.89 12.71 -4.15
CA GLY A 446 11.55 12.17 -2.82
C GLY A 446 10.74 13.14 -1.95
N ASP A 447 10.93 14.43 -2.16
CA ASP A 447 10.17 15.52 -1.52
C ASP A 447 8.69 15.53 -1.90
N LEU A 448 8.33 14.93 -3.04
CA LEU A 448 6.95 14.82 -3.52
C LEU A 448 6.22 13.56 -3.02
N TYR A 449 6.92 12.66 -2.32
CA TYR A 449 6.33 11.43 -1.78
C TYR A 449 5.99 11.63 -0.31
N VAL A 450 4.75 11.28 0.03
CA VAL A 450 4.23 11.43 1.38
C VAL A 450 3.76 10.05 1.87
N PRO A 451 4.53 9.37 2.73
CA PRO A 451 4.21 8.03 3.18
C PRO A 451 2.99 8.04 4.11
N VAL A 452 2.14 7.03 3.97
CA VAL A 452 0.87 6.87 4.69
C VAL A 452 0.81 5.55 5.45
N SER A 453 1.35 4.46 4.89
CA SER A 453 1.32 3.16 5.56
C SER A 453 2.48 2.25 5.16
N HIS A 454 2.84 1.31 6.04
CA HIS A 454 3.69 0.16 5.71
C HIS A 454 2.90 -1.12 5.42
N HIS A 455 1.59 -1.10 5.69
CA HIS A 455 0.70 -2.25 5.56
C HIS A 455 -0.60 -1.85 4.85
N PHE A 456 -1.22 -2.80 4.15
CA PHE A 456 -2.49 -2.54 3.46
C PHE A 456 -3.68 -2.43 4.41
N PHE A 457 -3.55 -2.93 5.65
CA PHE A 457 -4.53 -2.86 6.72
C PHE A 457 -3.81 -2.90 8.08
N PRO A 458 -4.42 -2.40 9.18
CA PRO A 458 -3.84 -2.44 10.52
C PRO A 458 -3.66 -3.86 11.03
N ILE A 459 -2.56 -4.16 11.73
CA ILE A 459 -2.25 -5.49 12.29
C ILE A 459 -3.12 -5.73 13.54
N THR A 460 -4.40 -6.01 13.32
CA THR A 460 -5.46 -6.11 14.34
C THR A 460 -6.48 -7.18 13.96
N ASP A 461 -7.42 -7.48 14.85
CA ASP A 461 -8.63 -8.27 14.60
C ASP A 461 -9.77 -7.43 13.98
N SER A 462 -9.45 -6.23 13.50
CA SER A 462 -10.43 -5.30 12.96
C SER A 462 -10.99 -5.75 11.62
N VAL A 463 -12.18 -5.24 11.31
CA VAL A 463 -12.87 -5.48 10.04
C VAL A 463 -12.62 -4.29 9.10
N TYR A 464 -12.72 -4.52 7.80
CA TYR A 464 -12.80 -3.49 6.77
C TYR A 464 -13.76 -3.98 5.67
N TYR A 465 -14.28 -3.06 4.84
CA TYR A 465 -15.34 -3.38 3.88
C TYR A 465 -14.91 -3.32 2.42
N GLY A 466 -14.57 -4.46 1.83
CA GLY A 466 -14.22 -4.54 0.41
C GLY A 466 -12.73 -4.79 0.22
N PRO A 467 -12.05 -4.13 -0.75
CA PRO A 467 -10.60 -4.28 -0.87
C PRO A 467 -9.87 -3.68 0.35
N PRO A 468 -8.64 -4.10 0.65
CA PRO A 468 -7.82 -3.50 1.71
C PRO A 468 -7.63 -2.00 1.48
N ALA A 469 -7.86 -1.18 2.50
CA ALA A 469 -7.95 0.28 2.31
C ALA A 469 -7.26 1.07 3.44
N LEU A 470 -6.17 0.56 4.02
CA LEU A 470 -5.37 1.29 5.01
C LEU A 470 -6.10 1.62 6.30
N TYR A 471 -7.19 0.93 6.65
CA TYR A 471 -7.87 1.15 7.93
C TYR A 471 -8.48 -0.14 8.45
N GLY A 472 -8.88 -0.08 9.71
CA GLY A 472 -9.61 -1.14 10.39
C GLY A 472 -10.64 -0.55 11.33
N TRP A 473 -11.75 -1.24 11.56
CA TRP A 473 -12.71 -0.86 12.60
C TRP A 473 -13.30 -2.05 13.34
N GLN A 474 -13.69 -1.84 14.59
CA GLN A 474 -14.32 -2.85 15.44
C GLN A 474 -15.43 -2.17 16.22
N THR A 475 -16.62 -2.76 16.26
CA THR A 475 -17.76 -2.19 17.00
C THR A 475 -18.37 -3.19 17.97
N GLN A 476 -19.11 -2.67 18.93
CA GLN A 476 -19.86 -3.43 19.93
C GLN A 476 -21.38 -3.32 19.66
N PRO A 477 -22.15 -4.39 19.90
CA PRO A 477 -21.70 -5.71 20.39
C PRO A 477 -21.00 -6.57 19.32
N ALA A 478 -21.21 -6.26 18.04
CA ALA A 478 -20.49 -6.87 16.92
C ALA A 478 -20.36 -5.89 15.76
N THR A 479 -19.27 -6.00 15.01
CA THR A 479 -19.07 -5.23 13.78
C THR A 479 -20.14 -5.58 12.73
N PRO A 480 -20.79 -4.60 12.07
CA PRO A 480 -21.80 -4.89 11.08
C PRO A 480 -21.29 -5.86 10.01
N GLY A 481 -22.06 -6.89 9.70
CA GLY A 481 -21.65 -7.93 8.75
C GLY A 481 -21.53 -7.45 7.30
N CYS A 482 -22.03 -6.25 7.00
CA CYS A 482 -21.95 -5.64 5.68
C CYS A 482 -21.73 -4.12 5.82
N GLY A 483 -20.92 -3.58 4.91
CA GLY A 483 -20.77 -2.15 4.68
C GLY A 483 -20.09 -1.91 3.33
N SER A 484 -19.98 -0.63 2.96
CA SER A 484 -19.05 -0.18 1.92
C SER A 484 -18.16 0.92 2.48
N HIS A 485 -16.98 1.08 1.91
CA HIS A 485 -16.05 2.13 2.30
C HIS A 485 -15.57 2.98 1.14
N GLU A 486 -15.07 4.15 1.50
CA GLU A 486 -14.32 5.07 0.66
C GLU A 486 -13.21 5.65 1.51
N VAL A 487 -11.99 5.72 0.96
CA VAL A 487 -10.85 6.32 1.63
C VAL A 487 -10.32 7.43 0.76
N ILE A 488 -10.41 8.65 1.26
CA ILE A 488 -9.94 9.85 0.58
C ILE A 488 -8.62 10.23 1.24
N LEU A 489 -7.55 10.31 0.45
CA LEU A 489 -6.26 10.82 0.90
C LEU A 489 -6.00 12.14 0.19
N GLU A 490 -6.02 13.22 0.98
CA GLU A 490 -5.70 14.57 0.54
C GLU A 490 -4.30 14.91 1.07
N VAL A 491 -3.49 15.54 0.23
CA VAL A 491 -2.15 15.99 0.60
C VAL A 491 -2.01 17.45 0.19
N GLU A 492 -1.70 18.29 1.16
CA GLU A 492 -1.62 19.74 0.99
C GLU A 492 -0.28 20.26 1.51
N ARG A 493 0.24 21.33 0.89
CA ARG A 493 1.37 22.08 1.47
C ARG A 493 0.83 23.05 2.52
N PRO A 494 1.31 23.01 3.78
CA PRO A 494 0.94 24.02 4.76
C PRO A 494 1.32 25.41 4.24
N THR A 495 0.37 26.34 4.20
CA THR A 495 0.65 27.72 3.76
C THR A 495 1.47 28.42 4.84
N ARG A 496 2.75 28.70 4.56
CA ARG A 496 3.62 29.43 5.51
C ARG A 496 3.14 30.89 5.63
N GLY A 497 2.66 31.28 6.83
CA GLY A 497 2.49 32.70 7.20
C GLY A 497 1.18 33.38 6.79
N GLY A 498 0.08 32.66 6.56
CA GLY A 498 -1.24 33.24 6.37
C GLY A 498 -2.32 32.50 7.17
N PRO A 499 -3.42 33.15 7.60
CA PRO A 499 -4.57 32.43 8.16
C PRO A 499 -4.97 31.38 7.13
N SER A 500 -4.97 30.10 7.54
CA SER A 500 -5.23 28.96 6.67
C SER A 500 -6.39 29.27 5.74
N GLY A 501 -6.05 29.42 4.45
CA GLY A 501 -7.04 29.53 3.39
C GLY A 501 -8.00 28.35 3.55
N ARG A 502 -9.30 28.65 3.55
CA ARG A 502 -10.38 27.69 3.75
C ARG A 502 -10.08 26.35 3.05
N PRO A 503 -10.44 25.20 3.65
CA PRO A 503 -10.29 23.89 3.01
C PRO A 503 -10.87 23.96 1.60
N ILE A 504 -10.01 23.70 0.62
CA ILE A 504 -10.38 23.59 -0.79
C ILE A 504 -10.88 22.16 -0.95
N ILE A 505 -12.03 22.01 -1.62
CA ILE A 505 -12.73 20.77 -1.97
C ILE A 505 -13.79 20.33 -0.94
N GLN A 506 -14.96 20.97 -1.04
CA GLN A 506 -16.24 20.34 -0.73
C GLN A 506 -16.70 19.62 -2.03
N VAL A 507 -16.43 18.32 -2.17
CA VAL A 507 -17.06 17.54 -3.25
C VAL A 507 -18.56 17.47 -2.96
N GLY A 508 -19.35 17.77 -3.98
CA GLY A 508 -20.78 18.08 -3.91
C GLY A 508 -21.69 16.97 -3.34
N ARG A 509 -22.89 17.43 -3.00
CA ARG A 509 -24.05 16.61 -2.60
C ARG A 509 -24.50 15.65 -3.68
#